data_AF-E1R5N1-F1
#
_entry.id   AF-E1R5N1-F1
#
_cell.length_a   1.000
_cell.length_b   1.000
_cell.length_c   1.000
_cell.angle_alpha   90.00
_cell.angle_beta   90.00
_cell.angle_gamma   90.00
#
_symmetry.space_group_name_H-M   'P 1'
#
loop_
_entity.id
_entity.type
_entity.pdbx_description
1 polymer ?
#
loop_
_entity_poly.entity_id
_entity_poly.type
_entity_poly.pdbx_seq_one_letter_code
_entity_poly.pdbx_strand_id
1 'polypeptide(L)'
;MNRRLWTLLYIVALTLLLAGCEQMFTYSLLSWAARDPSHLSDDQQVAYAQKALSSGDAETLQKAYDAIADNSDPDVQLLASQVALGASGLNEAVENIVDELDAGIDEADIDAGDILDDLDQTYLQAAGSSLAAAEEGGADISDTDYLLAAASLVLSEAITGGGTQSDLEDVIDTIDTLPSTPSSYSASQSDAENAAYFLSQASMDIDDIDSLLDMLNP
;
A
#
# COMPACT_ATOMS: atom_id res chain seq x y z
N MET A 1 -1.65 48.84 -37.66
CA MET A 1 -1.75 47.37 -37.64
C MET A 1 -0.80 46.67 -36.65
N ASN A 2 0.11 47.40 -35.97
CA ASN A 2 1.21 46.75 -35.24
C ASN A 2 0.90 46.44 -33.76
N ARG A 3 -0.09 47.10 -33.14
CA ARG A 3 -0.40 46.89 -31.71
C ARG A 3 -0.95 45.49 -31.40
N ARG A 4 -1.82 44.95 -32.28
CA ARG A 4 -2.44 43.62 -32.08
C ARG A 4 -1.45 42.47 -32.22
N LEU A 5 -0.45 42.64 -33.10
CA LEU A 5 0.59 41.63 -33.34
C LEU A 5 1.55 41.51 -32.14
N TRP A 6 1.87 42.65 -31.51
CA TRP A 6 2.68 42.67 -30.29
C TRP A 6 1.96 42.07 -29.09
N THR A 7 0.65 42.31 -28.93
CA THR A 7 -0.12 41.70 -27.83
C THR A 7 -0.18 40.17 -27.95
N LEU A 8 -0.36 39.64 -29.17
CA LEU A 8 -0.33 38.19 -29.39
C LEU A 8 1.04 37.59 -29.07
N LEU A 9 2.13 38.25 -29.47
CA LEU A 9 3.49 37.78 -29.21
C LEU A 9 3.82 37.78 -27.70
N TYR A 10 3.33 38.78 -26.95
CA TYR A 10 3.43 38.81 -25.50
C TYR A 10 2.63 37.70 -24.81
N ILE A 11 1.42 37.40 -25.29
CA ILE A 11 0.61 36.32 -24.72
C ILE A 11 1.26 34.96 -24.97
N VAL A 12 1.79 34.72 -26.18
CA VAL A 12 2.49 33.46 -26.50
C VAL A 12 3.80 33.31 -25.71
N ALA A 13 4.56 34.40 -25.54
CA ALA A 13 5.77 34.39 -24.72
C ALA A 13 5.44 34.13 -23.23
N LEU A 14 4.34 34.68 -22.73
CA LEU A 14 3.88 34.47 -21.36
C LEU A 14 3.41 33.02 -21.16
N THR A 15 2.63 32.44 -22.08
CA THR A 15 2.18 31.04 -21.97
C THR A 15 3.34 30.05 -22.08
N LEU A 16 4.36 30.33 -22.90
CA LEU A 16 5.58 29.50 -22.96
C LEU A 16 6.42 29.59 -21.67
N LEU A 17 6.44 30.75 -21.01
CA LEU A 17 7.10 30.92 -19.71
C LEU A 17 6.34 30.21 -18.58
N LEU A 18 5.01 30.23 -18.58
CA LEU A 18 4.23 29.51 -17.58
C LEU A 18 4.28 27.99 -17.78
N ALA A 19 4.24 27.50 -19.03
CA ALA A 19 4.33 26.07 -19.32
C ALA A 19 5.70 25.46 -18.96
N GLY A 20 6.79 26.25 -18.99
CA GLY A 20 8.11 25.80 -18.55
C GLY A 20 8.31 25.80 -17.02
N CYS A 21 7.44 26.49 -16.26
CA CYS A 21 7.55 26.55 -14.80
C CYS A 21 6.93 25.31 -14.12
N GLU A 22 5.89 24.71 -14.69
CA GLU A 22 5.30 23.50 -14.10
C GLU A 22 6.30 22.33 -14.15
N GLN A 23 7.00 22.14 -15.27
CA GLN A 23 7.98 21.03 -15.42
C GLN A 23 9.20 21.11 -14.49
N MET A 24 9.57 22.30 -14.01
CA MET A 24 10.72 22.51 -13.11
C MET A 24 10.40 22.30 -11.62
N PHE A 25 9.12 22.28 -11.23
CA PHE A 25 8.71 22.00 -9.85
C PHE A 25 8.23 20.56 -9.65
N THR A 26 7.78 19.86 -10.71
CA THR A 26 7.40 18.44 -10.61
C THR A 26 8.63 17.52 -10.64
N TYR A 27 9.66 17.84 -11.42
CA TYR A 27 10.98 17.20 -11.29
C TYR A 27 11.84 18.01 -10.32
N SER A 28 11.70 17.72 -9.03
CA SER A 28 12.53 18.34 -7.98
C SER A 28 14.01 18.06 -8.24
N LEU A 29 14.72 19.00 -8.86
CA LEU A 29 16.19 19.05 -8.93
C LEU A 29 16.86 19.10 -7.54
N LEU A 30 16.08 19.00 -6.46
CA LEU A 30 16.45 18.96 -5.04
C LEU A 30 16.02 17.64 -4.37
N SER A 31 15.63 16.58 -5.09
CA SER A 31 15.39 15.26 -4.48
C SER A 31 16.62 14.76 -3.70
N TRP A 32 17.83 15.13 -4.14
CA TRP A 32 19.10 14.88 -3.44
C TRP A 32 19.24 15.67 -2.11
N ALA A 33 18.47 16.72 -1.90
CA ALA A 33 18.42 17.51 -0.68
C ALA A 33 17.27 17.10 0.26
N ALA A 34 16.46 16.09 -0.14
CA ALA A 34 15.53 15.46 0.78
C ALA A 34 16.32 14.82 1.93
N ARG A 35 15.88 15.08 3.16
CA ARG A 35 16.58 14.62 4.35
C ARG A 35 16.37 13.12 4.50
N ASP A 36 17.46 12.36 4.56
CA ASP A 36 17.42 10.92 4.87
C ASP A 36 16.80 10.71 6.27
N PRO A 37 15.65 10.03 6.37
CA PRO A 37 14.97 9.84 7.64
C PRO A 37 15.75 8.91 8.59
N SER A 38 16.64 8.03 8.09
CA SER A 38 17.45 7.13 8.93
C SER A 38 18.42 7.88 9.87
N HIS A 39 18.71 9.16 9.59
CA HIS A 39 19.57 10.02 10.40
C HIS A 39 18.80 10.96 11.35
N LEU A 40 17.47 10.82 11.41
CA LEU A 40 16.63 11.53 12.36
C LEU A 40 16.67 10.83 13.74
N SER A 41 16.26 11.54 14.80
CA SER A 41 15.96 10.87 16.07
C SER A 41 14.67 10.05 15.93
N ASP A 42 14.48 9.05 16.79
CA ASP A 42 13.31 8.15 16.76
C ASP A 42 11.98 8.95 16.69
N ASP A 43 11.78 9.94 17.58
CA ASP A 43 10.59 10.82 17.55
C ASP A 43 10.39 11.56 16.20
N GLN A 44 11.49 11.90 15.54
CA GLN A 44 11.47 12.59 14.24
C GLN A 44 11.22 11.60 13.09
N GLN A 45 11.65 10.35 13.20
CA GLN A 45 11.33 9.28 12.25
C GLN A 45 9.84 8.96 12.30
N VAL A 46 9.27 8.82 13.51
CA VAL A 46 7.83 8.63 13.71
C VAL A 46 7.03 9.79 13.11
N ALA A 47 7.42 11.03 13.40
CA ALA A 47 6.77 12.21 12.82
C ALA A 47 6.91 12.28 11.29
N TYR A 48 8.05 11.82 10.74
CA TYR A 48 8.25 11.72 9.31
C TYR A 48 7.31 10.68 8.69
N ALA A 49 7.20 9.50 9.30
CA ALA A 49 6.34 8.41 8.83
C ALA A 49 4.85 8.77 8.85
N GLN A 50 4.36 9.43 9.91
CA GLN A 50 2.99 9.95 9.97
C GLN A 50 2.71 10.97 8.85
N LYS A 51 3.70 11.81 8.54
CA LYS A 51 3.59 12.76 7.43
C LYS A 51 3.63 12.06 6.07
N ALA A 52 4.45 11.02 5.92
CA ALA A 52 4.54 10.22 4.71
C ALA A 52 3.19 9.56 4.38
N LEU A 53 2.53 8.95 5.37
CA LEU A 53 1.17 8.42 5.24
C LEU A 53 0.17 9.43 4.68
N SER A 54 0.26 10.68 5.13
CA SER A 54 -0.63 11.73 4.65
C SER A 54 -0.33 12.18 3.20
N SER A 55 0.83 11.82 2.65
CA SER A 55 1.24 12.23 1.30
C SER A 55 0.87 11.22 0.21
N GLY A 56 0.74 9.94 0.57
CA GLY A 56 0.47 8.86 -0.39
C GLY A 56 1.64 8.52 -1.34
N ASP A 57 2.76 9.25 -1.28
CA ASP A 57 3.89 9.03 -2.17
C ASP A 57 4.66 7.75 -1.77
N ALA A 58 4.59 6.73 -2.63
CA ALA A 58 5.19 5.41 -2.38
C ALA A 58 6.69 5.50 -2.04
N GLU A 59 7.49 6.30 -2.77
CA GLU A 59 8.93 6.43 -2.50
C GLU A 59 9.19 7.06 -1.11
N THR A 60 8.37 8.03 -0.71
CA THR A 60 8.45 8.65 0.63
C THR A 60 8.03 7.68 1.72
N LEU A 61 7.03 6.83 1.46
CA LEU A 61 6.56 5.79 2.37
C LEU A 61 7.60 4.69 2.56
N GLN A 62 8.26 4.23 1.50
CA GLN A 62 9.37 3.27 1.57
C GLN A 62 10.50 3.78 2.48
N LYS A 63 10.95 5.03 2.26
CA LYS A 63 11.97 5.66 3.12
C LYS A 63 11.50 5.83 4.56
N ALA A 64 10.20 6.11 4.76
CA ALA A 64 9.63 6.23 6.09
C ALA A 64 9.65 4.88 6.81
N TYR A 65 9.23 3.81 6.13
CA TYR A 65 9.24 2.45 6.65
C TYR A 65 10.65 2.04 7.07
N ASP A 66 11.63 2.16 6.16
CA ASP A 66 13.03 1.80 6.42
C ASP A 66 13.60 2.50 7.66
N ALA A 67 13.13 3.71 7.97
CA ALA A 67 13.57 4.46 9.13
C ALA A 67 12.94 3.98 10.46
N ILE A 68 11.77 3.35 10.43
CA ILE A 68 11.02 2.94 11.63
C ILE A 68 10.88 1.42 11.81
N ALA A 69 11.19 0.62 10.79
CA ALA A 69 10.97 -0.83 10.78
C ALA A 69 11.69 -1.59 11.91
N ASP A 70 12.86 -1.10 12.34
CA ASP A 70 13.65 -1.72 13.42
C ASP A 70 13.29 -1.18 14.83
N ASN A 71 12.30 -0.31 14.96
CA ASN A 71 11.92 0.27 16.25
C ASN A 71 11.23 -0.78 17.14
N SER A 72 11.61 -0.88 18.42
CA SER A 72 10.98 -1.86 19.34
C SER A 72 9.70 -1.38 20.02
N ASP A 73 9.30 -0.11 19.81
CA ASP A 73 8.07 0.45 20.38
C ASP A 73 6.85 -0.14 19.65
N PRO A 74 5.89 -0.76 20.37
CA PRO A 74 4.73 -1.41 19.77
C PRO A 74 3.87 -0.45 18.92
N ASP A 75 3.69 0.79 19.36
CA ASP A 75 2.89 1.78 18.62
C ASP A 75 3.61 2.21 17.34
N VAL A 76 4.96 2.20 17.36
CA VAL A 76 5.77 2.47 16.16
C VAL A 76 5.75 1.28 15.20
N GLN A 77 5.69 0.05 15.69
CA GLN A 77 5.51 -1.14 14.83
C GLN A 77 4.12 -1.15 14.18
N LEU A 78 3.07 -0.72 14.88
CA LEU A 78 1.76 -0.55 14.27
C LEU A 78 1.82 0.51 13.15
N LEU A 79 2.49 1.64 13.39
CA LEU A 79 2.73 2.65 12.36
C LEU A 79 3.57 2.09 11.20
N ALA A 80 4.59 1.28 11.46
CA ALA A 80 5.41 0.64 10.43
C ALA A 80 4.57 -0.27 9.53
N SER A 81 3.64 -1.04 10.12
CA SER A 81 2.69 -1.84 9.36
C SER A 81 1.85 -0.99 8.39
N GLN A 82 1.27 0.11 8.89
CA GLN A 82 0.46 1.03 8.08
C GLN A 82 1.28 1.71 6.97
N VAL A 83 2.52 2.11 7.26
CA VAL A 83 3.43 2.70 6.28
C VAL A 83 3.82 1.67 5.23
N ALA A 84 4.05 0.41 5.60
CA ALA A 84 4.35 -0.67 4.68
C ALA A 84 3.20 -0.93 3.71
N LEU A 85 1.95 -0.93 4.19
CA LEU A 85 0.76 -1.02 3.32
C LEU A 85 0.69 0.12 2.29
N GLY A 86 1.05 1.33 2.70
CA GLY A 86 1.12 2.45 1.75
C GLY A 86 2.30 2.31 0.78
N ALA A 87 3.45 1.87 1.28
CA ALA A 87 4.68 1.68 0.51
C ALA A 87 4.57 0.54 -0.52
N SER A 88 3.68 -0.42 -0.31
CA SER A 88 3.44 -1.53 -1.23
C SER A 88 2.72 -1.13 -2.51
N GLY A 89 2.20 0.10 -2.61
CA GLY A 89 1.42 0.54 -3.77
C GLY A 89 -0.07 0.16 -3.67
N LEU A 90 -0.52 -0.45 -2.57
CA LEU A 90 -1.92 -0.86 -2.41
C LEU A 90 -2.91 0.29 -2.57
N ASN A 91 -2.57 1.49 -2.09
CA ASN A 91 -3.43 2.66 -2.26
C ASN A 91 -3.57 3.07 -3.73
N GLU A 92 -2.48 3.05 -4.49
CA GLU A 92 -2.47 3.39 -5.92
C GLU A 92 -3.22 2.33 -6.73
N ALA A 93 -3.02 1.04 -6.41
CA ALA A 93 -3.79 -0.06 -6.96
C ALA A 93 -5.31 0.11 -6.75
N VAL A 94 -5.75 0.45 -5.54
CA VAL A 94 -7.16 0.69 -5.24
C VAL A 94 -7.69 1.92 -5.96
N GLU A 95 -6.91 3.01 -6.01
CA GLU A 95 -7.29 4.22 -6.75
C GLU A 95 -7.44 3.94 -8.26
N ASN A 96 -6.54 3.15 -8.85
CA ASN A 96 -6.61 2.74 -10.25
C ASN A 96 -7.87 1.92 -10.54
N ILE A 97 -8.22 0.95 -9.68
CA ILE A 97 -9.47 0.17 -9.79
C ILE A 97 -10.69 1.11 -9.78
N VAL A 98 -10.73 2.05 -8.83
CA VAL A 98 -11.85 2.99 -8.71
C VAL A 98 -11.95 3.88 -9.95
N ASP A 99 -10.82 4.38 -10.46
CA ASP A 99 -10.76 5.22 -11.65
C ASP A 99 -11.21 4.45 -12.92
N GLU A 100 -10.86 3.16 -13.04
CA GLU A 100 -11.30 2.30 -14.15
C GLU A 100 -12.80 2.04 -14.13
N LEU A 101 -13.36 1.76 -12.94
CA LEU A 101 -14.80 1.61 -12.74
C LEU A 101 -15.54 2.93 -13.05
N ASP A 102 -15.01 4.08 -12.62
CA ASP A 102 -15.56 5.41 -12.91
C ASP A 102 -15.45 5.76 -14.41
N ALA A 103 -14.43 5.25 -15.11
CA ALA A 103 -14.29 5.34 -16.56
C ALA A 103 -15.28 4.45 -17.33
N GLY A 104 -16.01 3.58 -16.63
CA GLY A 104 -17.01 2.67 -17.18
C GLY A 104 -16.42 1.41 -17.79
N ILE A 105 -15.23 1.00 -17.35
CA ILE A 105 -14.71 -0.34 -17.59
C ILE A 105 -15.56 -1.33 -16.79
N ASP A 106 -15.90 -2.47 -17.40
CA ASP A 106 -16.63 -3.53 -16.71
C ASP A 106 -15.70 -4.17 -15.69
N GLU A 107 -16.22 -4.54 -14.53
CA GLU A 107 -15.42 -5.14 -13.47
C GLU A 107 -14.75 -6.44 -13.93
N ALA A 108 -15.44 -7.21 -14.77
CA ALA A 108 -14.90 -8.42 -15.40
C ALA A 108 -13.75 -8.16 -16.40
N ASP A 109 -13.53 -6.90 -16.80
CA ASP A 109 -12.44 -6.48 -17.67
C ASP A 109 -11.24 -5.91 -16.87
N ILE A 110 -11.34 -5.76 -15.55
CA ILE A 110 -10.24 -5.34 -14.68
C ILE A 110 -9.31 -6.53 -14.46
N ASP A 111 -8.08 -6.43 -14.96
CA ASP A 111 -7.09 -7.50 -14.82
C ASP A 111 -6.46 -7.46 -13.42
N ALA A 112 -6.89 -8.38 -12.55
CA ALA A 112 -6.28 -8.56 -11.24
C ALA A 112 -4.76 -8.78 -11.33
N GLY A 113 -4.25 -9.33 -12.43
CA GLY A 113 -2.82 -9.50 -12.63
C GLY A 113 -2.06 -8.19 -12.83
N ASP A 114 -2.63 -7.24 -13.58
CA ASP A 114 -2.01 -5.92 -13.75
C ASP A 114 -1.94 -5.17 -12.40
N ILE A 115 -2.96 -5.32 -11.56
CA ILE A 115 -2.99 -4.76 -10.21
C ILE A 115 -1.93 -5.40 -9.31
N LEU A 116 -1.83 -6.73 -9.33
CA LEU A 116 -0.89 -7.47 -8.49
C LEU A 116 0.58 -7.23 -8.90
N ASP A 117 0.84 -7.04 -10.20
CA ASP A 117 2.18 -6.75 -10.73
C ASP A 117 2.74 -5.39 -10.24
N ASP A 118 1.87 -4.42 -9.96
CA ASP A 118 2.25 -3.10 -9.46
C ASP A 118 2.51 -3.08 -7.94
N LEU A 119 2.16 -4.15 -7.22
CA LEU A 119 2.35 -4.23 -5.78
C LEU A 119 3.76 -4.69 -5.39
N ASP A 120 4.35 -4.02 -4.42
CA ASP A 120 5.63 -4.47 -3.84
C ASP A 120 5.39 -5.50 -2.73
N GLN A 121 5.59 -6.76 -3.09
CA GLN A 121 5.50 -7.93 -2.20
C GLN A 121 6.28 -7.75 -0.90
N THR A 122 7.46 -7.13 -0.94
CA THR A 122 8.31 -6.97 0.25
C THR A 122 7.59 -6.14 1.29
N TYR A 123 6.92 -5.07 0.88
CA TYR A 123 6.19 -4.20 1.79
C TYR A 123 4.83 -4.80 2.22
N LEU A 124 4.21 -5.65 1.40
CA LEU A 124 3.03 -6.43 1.80
C LEU A 124 3.36 -7.42 2.94
N GLN A 125 4.50 -8.12 2.85
CA GLN A 125 4.99 -9.01 3.91
C GLN A 125 5.42 -8.22 5.15
N ALA A 126 6.12 -7.10 4.95
CA ALA A 126 6.52 -6.19 6.00
C ALA A 126 5.32 -5.74 6.82
N ALA A 127 4.20 -5.38 6.18
CA ALA A 127 2.98 -4.97 6.87
C ALA A 127 2.48 -6.02 7.87
N GLY A 128 2.42 -7.29 7.47
CA GLY A 128 2.03 -8.38 8.36
C GLY A 128 3.02 -8.60 9.50
N SER A 129 4.33 -8.60 9.20
CA SER A 129 5.37 -8.81 10.22
C SER A 129 5.44 -7.68 11.26
N SER A 130 5.28 -6.42 10.84
CA SER A 130 5.24 -5.27 11.74
C SER A 130 3.97 -5.26 12.60
N LEU A 131 2.82 -5.67 12.05
CA LEU A 131 1.59 -5.79 12.85
C LEU A 131 1.77 -6.86 13.95
N ALA A 132 2.36 -8.02 13.60
CA ALA A 132 2.64 -9.06 14.58
C ALA A 132 3.61 -8.59 15.68
N ALA A 133 4.63 -7.80 15.33
CA ALA A 133 5.54 -7.21 16.31
C ALA A 133 4.83 -6.20 17.22
N ALA A 134 3.91 -5.39 16.68
CA ALA A 134 3.07 -4.48 17.44
C ALA A 134 2.16 -5.24 18.42
N GLU A 135 1.56 -6.34 17.96
CA GLU A 135 0.69 -7.21 18.77
C GLU A 135 1.46 -7.85 19.92
N GLU A 136 2.62 -8.46 19.64
CA GLU A 136 3.49 -9.06 20.66
C GLU A 136 3.92 -8.01 21.70
N GLY A 137 4.17 -6.78 21.25
CA GLY A 137 4.52 -5.64 22.07
C GLY A 137 3.36 -5.06 22.90
N GLY A 138 2.11 -5.43 22.59
CA GLY A 138 0.91 -4.97 23.29
C GLY A 138 0.38 -3.61 22.81
N ALA A 139 0.57 -3.27 21.54
CA ALA A 139 -0.09 -2.11 20.91
C ALA A 139 -1.62 -2.27 20.92
N ASP A 140 -2.33 -1.14 20.83
CA ASP A 140 -3.78 -1.11 20.65
C ASP A 140 -4.13 -1.28 19.16
N ILE A 141 -4.43 -2.50 18.75
CA ILE A 141 -4.67 -2.89 17.35
C ILE A 141 -6.16 -3.00 17.10
N SER A 142 -6.65 -2.36 16.02
CA SER A 142 -8.06 -2.45 15.63
C SER A 142 -8.33 -3.65 14.73
N ASP A 143 -9.59 -4.08 14.66
CA ASP A 143 -10.05 -5.11 13.70
C ASP A 143 -9.72 -4.72 12.25
N THR A 144 -9.70 -3.41 11.94
CA THR A 144 -9.32 -2.91 10.62
C THR A 144 -7.82 -3.11 10.35
N ASP A 145 -6.96 -2.91 11.34
CA ASP A 145 -5.52 -3.15 11.16
C ASP A 145 -5.25 -4.65 10.90
N TYR A 146 -5.92 -5.54 11.64
CA TYR A 146 -5.87 -6.99 11.38
C TYR A 146 -6.37 -7.36 9.98
N LEU A 147 -7.51 -6.81 9.55
CA LEU A 147 -8.03 -7.05 8.21
C LEU A 147 -7.04 -6.62 7.12
N LEU A 148 -6.46 -5.42 7.27
CA LEU A 148 -5.52 -4.89 6.28
C LEU A 148 -4.22 -5.72 6.22
N ALA A 149 -3.71 -6.19 7.36
CA ALA A 149 -2.57 -7.09 7.37
C ALA A 149 -2.89 -8.49 6.82
N ALA A 150 -4.09 -9.01 7.07
CA ALA A 150 -4.53 -10.25 6.44
C ALA A 150 -4.59 -10.10 4.91
N ALA A 151 -5.23 -9.03 4.42
CA ALA A 151 -5.31 -8.74 3.01
C ALA A 151 -3.92 -8.58 2.37
N SER A 152 -2.99 -7.91 3.04
CA SER A 152 -1.62 -7.76 2.51
C SER A 152 -0.90 -9.09 2.36
N LEU A 153 -1.07 -9.99 3.32
CA LEU A 153 -0.47 -11.33 3.27
C LEU A 153 -1.13 -12.22 2.20
N VAL A 154 -2.45 -12.12 2.02
CA VAL A 154 -3.15 -12.79 0.91
C VAL A 154 -2.59 -12.34 -0.44
N LEU A 155 -2.47 -11.01 -0.64
CA LEU A 155 -1.92 -10.45 -1.87
C LEU A 155 -0.45 -10.84 -2.08
N SER A 156 0.35 -10.85 -1.01
CA SER A 156 1.75 -11.31 -1.05
C SER A 156 1.88 -12.77 -1.51
N GLU A 157 1.03 -13.66 -0.98
CA GLU A 157 1.04 -15.08 -1.37
C GLU A 157 0.58 -15.24 -2.83
N ALA A 158 -0.44 -14.49 -3.27
CA ALA A 158 -0.90 -14.51 -4.66
C ALA A 158 0.21 -14.07 -5.64
N ILE A 159 0.97 -13.03 -5.29
CA ILE A 159 2.16 -12.60 -6.05
C ILE A 159 3.23 -13.69 -6.09
N THR A 160 3.41 -14.45 -4.99
CA THR A 160 4.33 -15.61 -4.97
C THR A 160 3.90 -16.70 -5.95
N GLY A 161 2.59 -16.93 -6.09
CA GLY A 161 2.02 -17.92 -7.00
C GLY A 161 2.21 -17.58 -8.48
N GLY A 162 2.30 -16.29 -8.80
CA GLY A 162 2.40 -15.82 -10.17
C GLY A 162 1.70 -14.49 -10.43
N GLY A 163 1.00 -13.93 -9.44
CA GLY A 163 0.34 -12.63 -9.54
C GLY A 163 -0.91 -12.69 -10.43
N THR A 164 -1.64 -13.80 -10.47
CA THR A 164 -2.88 -13.90 -11.25
C THR A 164 -4.12 -14.04 -10.37
N GLN A 165 -5.30 -13.84 -10.97
CA GLN A 165 -6.58 -14.13 -10.30
C GLN A 165 -6.66 -15.58 -9.79
N SER A 166 -6.16 -16.54 -10.59
CA SER A 166 -6.11 -17.95 -10.17
C SER A 166 -5.23 -18.16 -8.94
N ASP A 167 -4.13 -17.39 -8.81
CA ASP A 167 -3.27 -17.48 -7.64
C ASP A 167 -3.96 -16.90 -6.40
N LEU A 168 -4.77 -15.84 -6.56
CA LEU A 168 -5.57 -15.29 -5.47
C LEU A 168 -6.63 -16.28 -5.00
N GLU A 169 -7.35 -16.92 -5.92
CA GLU A 169 -8.33 -17.99 -5.64
C GLU A 169 -7.66 -19.16 -4.91
N ASP A 170 -6.49 -19.61 -5.37
CA ASP A 170 -5.72 -20.70 -4.74
C ASP A 170 -5.32 -20.36 -3.29
N VAL A 171 -4.99 -19.10 -2.99
CA VAL A 171 -4.67 -18.63 -1.62
C VAL A 171 -5.91 -18.69 -0.74
N ILE A 172 -7.06 -18.26 -1.24
CA ILE A 172 -8.32 -18.26 -0.49
C ILE A 172 -8.77 -19.70 -0.20
N ASP A 173 -8.73 -20.58 -1.20
CA ASP A 173 -8.98 -22.02 -1.04
C ASP A 173 -8.04 -22.62 0.00
N THR A 174 -6.78 -22.19 0.02
CA THR A 174 -5.80 -22.63 1.02
C THR A 174 -6.22 -22.21 2.43
N ILE A 175 -6.67 -20.96 2.62
CA ILE A 175 -7.10 -20.46 3.92
C ILE A 175 -8.38 -21.17 4.39
N ASP A 176 -9.37 -21.37 3.50
CA ASP A 176 -10.64 -22.05 3.83
C ASP A 176 -10.42 -23.51 4.25
N THR A 177 -9.48 -24.17 3.57
CA THR A 177 -9.18 -25.58 3.84
C THR A 177 -8.21 -25.79 5.01
N LEU A 178 -7.81 -24.73 5.72
CA LEU A 178 -6.93 -24.87 6.89
C LEU A 178 -7.60 -25.73 7.97
N PRO A 179 -6.90 -26.75 8.50
CA PRO A 179 -7.49 -27.67 9.48
C PRO A 179 -7.84 -26.99 10.81
N SER A 180 -7.22 -25.85 11.09
CA SER A 180 -7.50 -24.96 12.21
C SER A 180 -6.83 -23.61 11.95
N THR A 181 -7.47 -22.51 12.35
CA THR A 181 -6.83 -21.20 12.37
C THR A 181 -5.61 -21.24 13.29
N PRO A 182 -4.44 -20.71 12.85
CA PRO A 182 -3.28 -20.62 13.72
C PRO A 182 -3.60 -19.80 14.97
N SER A 183 -2.99 -20.16 16.10
CA SER A 183 -3.21 -19.46 17.37
C SER A 183 -2.38 -18.18 17.53
N SER A 184 -1.42 -17.97 16.64
CA SER A 184 -0.45 -16.87 16.66
C SER A 184 0.22 -16.74 15.30
N TYR A 185 0.64 -15.52 14.96
CA TYR A 185 1.56 -15.25 13.86
C TYR A 185 2.89 -16.00 14.04
N SER A 186 3.53 -16.41 12.94
CA SER A 186 4.91 -16.91 12.93
C SER A 186 5.60 -16.65 11.59
N ALA A 187 6.83 -16.16 11.63
CA ALA A 187 7.68 -16.03 10.43
C ALA A 187 8.04 -17.38 9.75
N SER A 188 7.71 -18.51 10.38
CA SER A 188 7.88 -19.84 9.79
C SER A 188 6.63 -20.39 9.10
N GLN A 189 5.48 -19.73 9.29
CA GLN A 189 4.22 -20.05 8.63
C GLN A 189 4.19 -19.42 7.23
N SER A 190 3.32 -19.92 6.34
CA SER A 190 3.07 -19.24 5.07
C SER A 190 2.36 -17.91 5.28
N ASP A 191 2.36 -17.04 4.27
CA ASP A 191 1.62 -15.79 4.34
C ASP A 191 0.11 -16.09 4.43
N ALA A 192 -0.37 -17.13 3.74
CA ALA A 192 -1.75 -17.63 3.88
C ALA A 192 -2.13 -18.05 5.32
N GLU A 193 -1.26 -18.80 6.01
CA GLU A 193 -1.49 -19.19 7.41
C GLU A 193 -1.52 -17.97 8.34
N ASN A 194 -0.59 -17.04 8.16
CA ASN A 194 -0.55 -15.79 8.93
C ASN A 194 -1.75 -14.87 8.61
N ALA A 195 -2.24 -14.86 7.38
CA ALA A 195 -3.47 -14.16 7.01
C ALA A 195 -4.68 -14.75 7.74
N ALA A 196 -4.81 -16.07 7.77
CA ALA A 196 -5.88 -16.76 8.49
C ALA A 196 -5.88 -16.41 9.99
N TYR A 197 -4.69 -16.29 10.60
CA TYR A 197 -4.56 -15.82 11.97
C TYR A 197 -5.14 -14.41 12.15
N PHE A 198 -4.74 -13.45 11.31
CA PHE A 198 -5.23 -12.07 11.43
C PHE A 198 -6.72 -11.92 11.13
N LEU A 199 -7.27 -12.66 10.17
CA LEU A 199 -8.73 -12.70 9.93
C LEU A 199 -9.49 -13.15 11.18
N SER A 200 -8.97 -14.17 11.87
CA SER A 200 -9.58 -14.64 13.12
C SER A 200 -9.53 -13.59 14.23
N GLN A 201 -8.47 -12.77 14.31
CA GLN A 201 -8.38 -11.66 15.26
C GLN A 201 -9.40 -10.56 14.93
N ALA A 202 -9.59 -10.26 13.64
CA ALA A 202 -10.60 -9.32 13.17
C ALA A 202 -12.05 -9.83 13.32
N SER A 203 -12.24 -11.04 13.85
CA SER A 203 -13.55 -11.72 13.95
C SER A 203 -14.27 -11.83 12.59
N MET A 204 -13.52 -11.89 11.49
CA MET A 204 -14.03 -12.13 10.15
C MET A 204 -13.87 -13.60 9.79
N ASP A 205 -14.93 -14.17 9.24
CA ASP A 205 -14.88 -15.51 8.66
C ASP A 205 -14.41 -15.42 7.21
N ILE A 206 -13.79 -16.47 6.69
CA ILE A 206 -13.39 -16.49 5.28
C ILE A 206 -14.59 -16.50 4.35
N ASP A 207 -15.71 -17.07 4.81
CA ASP A 207 -17.00 -17.01 4.12
C ASP A 207 -17.42 -15.55 3.83
N ASP A 208 -17.06 -14.60 4.70
CA ASP A 208 -17.33 -13.17 4.48
C ASP A 208 -16.44 -12.57 3.37
N ILE A 209 -15.23 -13.10 3.18
CA ILE A 209 -14.29 -12.69 2.12
C ILE A 209 -14.71 -13.29 0.78
N ASP A 210 -15.10 -14.56 0.77
CA ASP A 210 -15.59 -15.25 -0.42
C ASP A 210 -16.85 -14.54 -0.95
N SER A 211 -17.75 -14.15 -0.04
CA SER A 211 -18.91 -13.33 -0.39
C SER A 211 -18.54 -11.93 -0.92
N LEU A 212 -17.41 -11.35 -0.51
CA LEU A 212 -16.93 -10.07 -1.05
C LEU A 212 -16.37 -10.25 -2.46
N LEU A 213 -15.66 -11.34 -2.73
CA LEU A 213 -15.10 -11.63 -4.06
C LEU A 213 -16.17 -12.04 -5.07
N ASP A 214 -17.17 -12.83 -4.64
CA ASP A 214 -18.35 -13.14 -5.44
C ASP A 214 -19.14 -11.87 -5.80
N MET A 215 -19.13 -10.86 -4.93
CA MET A 215 -19.72 -9.56 -5.24
C MET A 215 -18.89 -8.75 -6.25
N LEU A 216 -17.59 -9.04 -6.36
CA LEU A 216 -16.66 -8.39 -7.29
C LEU A 216 -16.53 -9.17 -8.63
N ASN A 217 -17.26 -10.27 -8.82
CA ASN A 217 -17.16 -11.11 -10.03
C ASN A 217 -18.56 -11.54 -10.55
N PRO A 218 -19.40 -10.61 -11.05
CA PRO A 218 -20.78 -10.89 -11.48
C PRO A 218 -20.93 -11.68 -12.80
#